data_AF-T1BQT6-F1
#
_entry.id   AF-T1BQT6-F1
#
_cell.length_a   1.000
_cell.length_b   1.000
_cell.length_c   1.000
_cell.angle_alpha   90.00
_cell.angle_beta   90.00
_cell.angle_gamma   90.00
#
_symmetry.space_group_name_H-M   'P 1'
#
loop_
_entity.id
_entity.type
_entity.pdbx_description
1 polymer ?
#
loop_
_entity_poly.entity_id
_entity_poly.type
_entity_poly.pdbx_seq_one_letter_code
_entity_poly.pdbx_strand_id
1 'polypeptide(L)' 'FWDAARTYVMYRDRYSCRLCGVRRRARDLEVDHITEIWAGGAALEYSNLQTVCRPCHRRKSAESRRRDRPAPRDDP' A
#
# COMPACT_ATOMS: atom_id res chain seq x y z
N PHE A 1 7.95 7.23 -15.31
CA PHE A 1 6.71 6.42 -15.30
C PHE A 1 6.09 6.31 -13.92
N TRP A 2 6.86 5.96 -12.87
CA TRP A 2 6.36 5.92 -11.49
C TRP A 2 5.82 7.26 -10.97
N ASP A 3 6.47 8.38 -11.24
CA ASP A 3 6.02 9.70 -10.76
C ASP A 3 4.67 10.14 -11.35
N ALA A 4 4.40 9.77 -12.60
CA ALA A 4 3.11 10.01 -13.26
C ALA A 4 2.01 9.14 -12.63
N ALA A 5 2.27 7.84 -12.43
CA ALA A 5 1.36 6.93 -11.75
C ALA A 5 1.05 7.41 -10.32
N ARG A 6 2.09 7.83 -9.59
CA ARG A 6 1.96 8.39 -8.24
C ARG A 6 1.05 9.61 -8.21
N THR A 7 1.30 10.58 -9.10
CA THR A 7 0.52 11.81 -9.17
C THR A 7 -0.94 11.53 -9.53
N TYR A 8 -1.17 10.67 -10.53
CA TYR A 8 -2.51 10.27 -10.96
C TYR A 8 -3.31 9.61 -9.83
N VAL A 9 -2.74 8.62 -9.14
CA VAL A 9 -3.42 7.87 -8.07
C VAL A 9 -3.76 8.81 -6.90
N MET A 10 -2.86 9.72 -6.52
CA MET A 10 -3.13 10.72 -5.48
C MET A 10 -4.26 11.68 -5.84
N TYR A 11 -4.30 12.11 -7.11
CA TYR A 11 -5.36 12.98 -7.60
C TYR A 11 -6.71 12.24 -7.65
N ARG A 12 -6.73 11.02 -8.21
CA ARG A 12 -7.91 10.13 -8.26
C ARG A 12 -8.51 9.94 -6.86
N ASP A 13 -7.67 9.70 -5.87
CA ASP A 13 -8.08 9.45 -4.49
C ASP A 13 -8.33 10.75 -3.71
N ARG A 14 -8.28 11.91 -4.37
CA ARG A 14 -8.48 13.24 -3.78
C ARG A 14 -7.61 13.42 -2.54
N TYR A 15 -6.34 13.02 -2.60
CA TYR A 15 -5.39 13.07 -1.49
C TYR A 15 -5.94 12.48 -0.18
N SER A 16 -6.79 11.46 -0.29
CA SER A 16 -7.44 10.80 0.84
C SER A 16 -6.92 9.38 0.97
N CYS A 17 -6.56 9.00 2.19
CA CYS A 17 -6.13 7.63 2.48
C CYS A 17 -7.27 6.67 2.17
N ARG A 18 -7.05 5.72 1.27
CA ARG A 18 -8.06 4.70 0.89
C ARG A 18 -8.35 3.69 2.00
N LEU A 19 -7.48 3.59 3.01
CA LEU A 19 -7.66 2.69 4.15
C LEU A 19 -8.39 3.30 5.35
N CYS A 20 -8.34 4.62 5.54
CA CYS A 20 -9.00 5.27 6.69
C CYS A 20 -9.91 6.44 6.32
N GLY A 21 -10.00 6.80 5.04
CA GLY A 21 -10.84 7.90 4.53
C GLY A 21 -10.29 9.31 4.79
N VAL A 22 -9.26 9.48 5.63
CA VAL A 22 -8.78 10.80 6.04
C VAL A 22 -7.94 11.45 4.92
N ARG A 23 -8.33 12.68 4.53
CA ARG A 23 -7.55 13.55 3.65
C ARG A 23 -6.32 14.09 4.38
N ARG A 24 -5.15 14.04 3.72
CA ARG A 24 -3.88 14.54 4.29
C ARG A 24 -3.09 15.37 3.27
N ARG A 25 -2.01 16.01 3.72
CA ARG A 25 -1.06 16.70 2.81
C ARG A 25 -0.33 15.66 1.98
N ALA A 26 0.04 15.99 0.74
CA ALA A 26 0.71 15.06 -0.17
C ALA A 26 1.99 14.42 0.41
N ARG A 27 2.76 15.17 1.22
CA ARG A 27 3.99 14.67 1.90
C ARG A 27 3.74 13.58 2.96
N ASP A 28 2.50 13.47 3.43
CA ASP A 28 2.06 12.51 4.45
C ASP A 28 1.38 11.28 3.82
N LEU A 29 1.35 11.23 2.48
CA LEU A 29 0.71 10.21 1.67
C LEU A 29 1.72 9.51 0.74
N GLU A 30 1.55 8.21 0.62
CA GLU A 30 2.33 7.30 -0.22
C GLU A 30 1.36 6.61 -1.20
N VAL A 31 1.89 6.09 -2.31
CA VAL A 31 1.13 5.20 -3.20
C VAL A 31 1.63 3.79 -2.94
N ASP A 32 0.68 2.90 -2.68
CA ASP A 32 0.91 1.54 -2.22
C ASP A 32 0.08 0.58 -3.05
N HIS A 33 0.53 -0.67 -3.15
CA HIS A 33 -0.19 -1.71 -3.89
C HIS A 33 -1.38 -2.22 -3.06
N ILE A 34 -2.52 -2.52 -3.67
CA ILE A 34 -3.66 -3.15 -2.97
C ILE A 34 -3.30 -4.60 -2.67
N THR A 35 -2.93 -5.34 -3.71
CA THR A 35 -2.28 -6.65 -3.62
C THR A 35 -0.78 -6.47 -3.79
N GLU A 36 0.00 -6.93 -2.81
CA GLU A 36 1.47 -6.86 -2.84
C GLU A 36 2.04 -7.53 -4.10
N ILE A 37 3.14 -7.00 -4.64
CA ILE A 37 3.78 -7.54 -5.85
C ILE A 37 4.18 -9.02 -5.66
N TRP A 38 4.77 -9.34 -4.50
CA TRP A 38 5.19 -10.71 -4.20
C TRP A 38 4.00 -11.68 -4.04
N ALA A 39 2.80 -11.15 -3.78
CA ALA A 39 1.55 -11.91 -3.71
C ALA A 39 0.83 -12.00 -5.08
N GLY A 40 1.50 -11.60 -6.16
CA GLY A 40 0.96 -11.63 -7.53
C GLY A 40 0.23 -10.35 -7.95
N GLY A 41 0.35 -9.25 -7.19
CA GLY A 41 -0.25 -7.97 -7.56
C GLY A 41 0.43 -7.30 -8.75
N ALA A 42 -0.37 -6.71 -9.65
CA ALA A 42 0.15 -5.96 -10.79
C ALA A 42 0.93 -4.71 -10.35
N ALA A 43 2.15 -4.54 -10.86
CA ALA A 43 3.06 -3.51 -10.36
C ALA A 43 2.64 -2.07 -10.72
N LEU A 44 1.99 -1.88 -11.88
CA LEU A 44 1.71 -0.54 -12.45
C LEU A 44 0.25 -0.34 -12.86
N GLU A 45 -0.63 -1.33 -12.67
CA GLU A 45 -2.05 -1.14 -12.95
C GLU A 45 -2.66 -0.19 -11.92
N TYR A 46 -3.30 0.89 -12.37
CA TYR A 46 -3.92 1.87 -11.47
C TYR A 46 -5.00 1.25 -10.57
N SER A 47 -5.66 0.18 -11.03
CA SER A 47 -6.60 -0.62 -10.25
C SER A 47 -5.95 -1.28 -9.03
N ASN A 48 -4.66 -1.60 -9.08
CA ASN A 48 -3.88 -2.17 -7.97
C ASN A 48 -3.08 -1.13 -7.17
N LEU A 49 -3.18 0.17 -7.50
CA LEU A 49 -2.52 1.23 -6.76
C LEU A 49 -3.53 2.04 -5.94
N GLN A 50 -3.15 2.42 -4.72
CA GLN A 50 -3.96 3.22 -3.80
C GLN A 50 -3.15 4.27 -3.04
N THR A 51 -3.78 5.39 -2.72
CA THR A 51 -3.21 6.42 -1.83
C THR A 51 -3.38 5.99 -0.38
N VAL A 52 -2.29 5.91 0.37
CA VAL A 52 -2.28 5.54 1.79
C VAL A 52 -1.54 6.58 2.62
N CYS A 53 -1.98 6.82 3.85
CA CYS A 53 -1.20 7.64 4.78
C CYS A 53 -0.14 6.79 5.50
N ARG A 54 0.97 7.42 5.90
CA ARG A 54 2.10 6.73 6.58
C ARG A 54 1.67 5.81 7.74
N PRO A 55 0.75 6.20 8.65
CA PRO A 55 0.29 5.30 9.71
C PRO A 55 -0.40 4.03 9.18
N CYS A 56 -1.27 4.17 8.19
CA CYS A 56 -1.97 3.03 7.60
C CYS A 56 -1.02 2.13 6.81
N HIS A 57 -0.07 2.71 6.07
CA HIS A 57 0.95 1.95 5.36
C HIS A 57 1.79 1.10 6.32
N ARG A 58 2.30 1.69 7.41
CA ARG A 58 3.03 0.94 8.45
C ARG A 58 2.21 -0.21 9.03
N ARG A 59 0.91 0.01 9.28
CA ARG A 59 0.00 -1.04 9.79
C ARG A 59 -0.15 -2.18 8.79
N LYS A 60 -0.37 -1.87 7.51
CA LYS A 60 -0.46 -2.85 6.43
C LYS A 60 0.83 -3.67 6.31
N SER A 61 2.00 -3.01 6.25
CA SER A 61 3.28 -3.73 6.16
C SER A 61 3.53 -4.63 7.37
N ALA A 62 3.15 -4.20 8.57
CA ALA A 62 3.25 -5.03 9.77
C ALA A 62 2.32 -6.25 9.72
N GLU A 63 1.14 -6.10 9.12
CA GLU A 63 0.19 -7.20 8.92
C GLU A 63 0.69 -8.19 7.86
N SER A 64 1.19 -7.72 6.71
CA SER A 64 1.78 -8.58 5.68
C SER A 64 2.91 -9.43 6.29
N ARG A 65 3.85 -8.81 7.01
CA ARG A 65 4.95 -9.53 7.70
C ARG A 65 4.48 -10.59 8.71
N ARG A 66 3.30 -10.41 9.32
CA ARG A 66 2.74 -11.41 10.25
C ARG A 66 2.14 -12.59 9.48
N ARG A 67 1.48 -12.34 8.36
CA ARG A 67 0.90 -13.37 7.49
C ARG A 67 1.98 -14.20 6.80
N ASP A 68 3.06 -13.56 6.40
CA ASP A 68 4.15 -14.20 5.64
C ASP A 68 5.21 -14.84 6.53
N ARG A 69 5.08 -14.72 7.86
CA ARG A 69 6.00 -15.37 8.78
C ARG A 69 5.79 -16.89 8.66
N PRO A 70 6.82 -17.66 8.27
CA PRO A 70 6.70 -19.11 8.28
C PRO A 70 6.33 -19.56 9.69
N ALA A 71 5.44 -20.57 9.78
CA ALA A 71 5.18 -21.23 11.04
C ALA A 71 6.52 -21.65 11.67
N PRO A 72 6.64 -21.63 13.01
CA PRO A 72 7.81 -22.19 13.67
C PRO A 72 8.04 -23.59 13.10
N ARG A 73 9.26 -23.87 12.67
CA ARG A 73 9.63 -25.24 12.30
C ARG A 73 9.70 -26.02 13.61
N ASP A 74 8.83 -27.00 13.77
CA ASP A 74 8.96 -28.00 14.81
C ASP A 74 10.14 -28.90 14.43
N ASP A 75 11.37 -28.45 14.69
CA ASP A 75 12.57 -29.27 14.54
C ASP A 75 12.73 -30.16 15.80
N PRO A 76 12.77 -31.51 15.66
CA PRO A 76 12.90 -32.44 16.78
C PRO A 76 14.28 -32.47 17.44
#